data_AF-A0A7Y1YK76-F1
#
_entry.id   AF-A0A7Y1YK76-F1
#
_cell.length_a   1.000
_cell.length_b   1.000
_cell.length_c   1.000
_cell.angle_alpha   90.00
_cell.angle_beta   90.00
_cell.angle_gamma   90.00
#
_symmetry.space_group_name_H-M   'P 1'
#
loop_
_entity.id
_entity.type
_entity.pdbx_description
1 polymer ?
#
loop_
_entity_poly.entity_id
_entity_poly.type
_entity_poly.pdbx_seq_one_letter_code
_entity_poly.pdbx_strand_id
1 'polypeptide(L)' 'SIPLALDEAIGTGRVQSGAIVLLVAFGGGLSWGAVLMKWGDRVEPIGTSRAELDATDHDVFSLLADNFNYFGGGPRRD' A
#
# COMPACT_ATOMS: atom_id res chain seq x y z
N SER A 1 -2.14 -1.80 2.09
CA SER A 1 -1.48 -3.12 2.12
C SER A 1 -2.19 -4.10 1.20
N ILE A 2 -3.44 -4.51 1.47
CA ILE A 2 -4.12 -5.56 0.66
C ILE A 2 -4.20 -5.22 -0.84
N PRO A 3 -4.74 -4.06 -1.28
CA PRO A 3 -4.89 -3.80 -2.71
C PRO A 3 -3.56 -3.71 -3.44
N LEU A 4 -2.55 -3.08 -2.81
CA LEU A 4 -1.20 -2.96 -3.37
C LEU A 4 -0.52 -4.33 -3.50
N ALA A 5 -0.58 -5.16 -2.46
CA ALA A 5 0.00 -6.50 -2.49
C ALA A 5 -0.70 -7.41 -3.51
N LEU A 6 -2.01 -7.25 -3.68
CA LEU A 6 -2.77 -7.97 -4.70
C LEU A 6 -2.38 -7.53 -6.11
N ASP A 7 -2.24 -6.22 -6.34
CA ASP A 7 -1.75 -5.66 -7.61
C ASP A 7 -0.37 -6.21 -7.97
N GLU A 8 0.59 -6.16 -7.04
CA GLU A 8 1.91 -6.75 -7.21
C GLU A 8 1.86 -8.27 -7.46
N ALA A 9 1.01 -9.00 -6.73
CA ALA A 9 0.86 -10.45 -6.89
C ALA A 9 0.28 -10.83 -8.26
N ILE A 10 -0.63 -10.03 -8.80
CA ILE A 10 -1.14 -10.18 -10.16
C ILE A 10 -0.03 -9.85 -11.17
N GLY A 11 0.62 -8.68 -11.04
CA GLY A 11 1.68 -8.24 -11.96
C GLY A 11 2.92 -9.13 -11.98
N THR A 12 3.16 -9.88 -10.91
CA THR A 12 4.24 -10.88 -10.81
C THR A 12 3.80 -12.31 -11.15
N GLY A 13 2.55 -12.52 -11.59
CA GLY A 13 2.02 -13.82 -12.02
C GLY A 13 1.76 -14.81 -10.89
N ARG A 14 1.75 -14.36 -9.62
CA ARG A 14 1.45 -15.19 -8.45
C ARG A 14 -0.05 -15.48 -8.32
N VAL A 15 -0.90 -14.58 -8.82
CA VAL A 15 -2.34 -14.82 -8.99
C VAL A 15 -2.60 -15.25 -10.41
N GLN A 16 -3.24 -16.40 -10.58
CA GLN A 16 -3.59 -16.97 -11.89
C GLN A 16 -5.11 -17.02 -12.08
N SER A 17 -5.54 -17.20 -13.33
CA SER A 17 -6.95 -17.41 -13.68
C SER A 17 -7.57 -18.49 -12.80
N GLY A 18 -8.71 -18.18 -12.17
CA GLY A 18 -9.43 -19.13 -11.31
C GLY A 18 -8.79 -19.42 -9.95
N ALA A 19 -7.69 -18.74 -9.58
CA ALA A 19 -7.01 -18.94 -8.31
C ALA A 19 -7.95 -18.71 -7.11
N ILE A 20 -7.76 -19.49 -6.04
CA ILE A 20 -8.41 -19.23 -4.76
C ILE A 20 -7.50 -18.32 -3.93
N VAL A 21 -7.99 -17.12 -3.62
CA VAL A 21 -7.23 -16.09 -2.92
C VAL A 21 -7.85 -15.86 -1.55
N LEU A 22 -7.04 -15.98 -0.51
CA LEU A 22 -7.40 -15.61 0.87
C LEU A 22 -6.83 -14.24 1.18
N LEU A 23 -7.69 -13.29 1.51
CA LEU A 23 -7.31 -11.96 1.97
C LEU A 23 -7.66 -11.82 3.45
N VAL A 24 -6.75 -11.26 4.25
CA VAL A 24 -6.94 -11.06 5.70
C VAL A 24 -6.39 -9.69 6.10
N ALA A 25 -7.17 -8.95 6.89
CA ALA A 25 -6.78 -7.66 7.45
C ALA A 25 -7.10 -7.57 8.94
N PHE A 26 -6.31 -6.74 9.61
CA PHE A 26 -6.53 -6.26 10.97
C PHE A 26 -6.21 -4.76 11.03
N GLY A 27 -6.78 -4.03 11.99
CA GLY A 27 -6.59 -2.60 12.18
C GLY A 27 -6.77 -2.16 13.63
N GLY A 28 -6.58 -0.87 13.90
CA GLY A 28 -6.67 -0.31 15.25
C GLY A 28 -7.99 -0.63 15.96
N GLY A 29 -7.93 -0.87 17.28
CA GLY A 29 -9.07 -1.35 18.06
C GLY A 29 -9.22 -2.87 17.97
N LEU A 30 -10.33 -3.34 17.39
CA LEU A 30 -10.61 -4.76 17.16
C LEU A 30 -11.13 -5.01 15.73
N SER A 31 -10.87 -4.11 14.78
CA SER A 31 -11.32 -4.31 13.40
C SER A 31 -10.50 -5.41 12.73
N TRP A 32 -11.16 -6.48 12.32
CA TRP A 32 -10.56 -7.58 11.57
C TRP A 32 -11.54 -8.16 10.55
N GLY A 33 -11.03 -8.85 9.55
CA GLY A 33 -11.85 -9.54 8.57
C GLY A 33 -11.02 -10.43 7.65
N ALA A 34 -11.68 -11.43 7.06
CA ALA A 34 -11.10 -12.29 6.05
C ALA A 34 -12.13 -12.60 4.96
N VAL A 35 -11.63 -12.84 3.75
CA VAL A 35 -12.45 -13.33 2.63
C VAL A 35 -11.66 -14.37 1.84
N LEU A 36 -12.33 -15.48 1.54
CA LEU A 36 -11.86 -16.45 0.55
C LEU A 36 -12.62 -16.19 -0.74
N MET A 37 -11.91 -15.89 -1.82
CA MET A 37 -12.52 -15.61 -3.11
C MET A 37 -11.90 -16.45 -4.22
N LYS A 38 -12.71 -16.78 -5.23
CA LYS A 38 -12.21 -17.29 -6.50
C LYS A 38 -11.95 -16.12 -7.43
N TRP A 39 -10.72 -15.99 -7.91
CA TRP A 39 -10.35 -15.02 -8.93
C TRP A 39 -11.01 -15.37 -10.26
N GLY A 40 -11.33 -14.35 -11.05
CA GLY A 40 -11.91 -14.54 -12.39
C GLY A 40 -10.88 -15.08 -13.39
N ASP A 41 -11.29 -15.14 -14.65
CA ASP A 41 -10.44 -15.70 -15.71
C ASP A 41 -9.36 -14.71 -16.20
N ARG A 42 -9.53 -13.41 -15.94
CA ARG A 42 -8.61 -12.37 -16.39
C ARG A 42 -7.64 -11.96 -15.29
N VAL A 43 -6.34 -11.98 -15.61
CA VAL A 43 -5.24 -11.48 -14.77
C VAL A 43 -4.49 -10.32 -15.42
N GLU A 44 -4.82 -9.97 -16.67
CA GLU A 44 -4.23 -8.84 -17.37
C GLU A 44 -5.07 -7.56 -17.21
N PRO A 45 -4.43 -6.38 -17.06
CA PRO A 45 -5.14 -5.09 -17.10
C PRO A 45 -5.87 -4.87 -18.43
N ILE A 46 -7.03 -4.21 -18.39
CA ILE A 46 -7.75 -3.79 -19.62
C ILE A 46 -6.99 -2.63 -20.31
N GLY A 47 -6.26 -1.84 -19.54
CA GLY A 47 -5.44 -0.74 -20.02
C GLY A 47 -4.59 -0.18 -18.89
N THR A 48 -3.71 0.77 -19.23
CA THR A 48 -2.80 1.42 -18.30
C THR A 48 -3.20 2.86 -18.04
N SER A 49 -3.12 3.30 -16.77
CA SER A 49 -3.27 4.72 -16.41
C SER A 49 -1.97 5.47 -16.67
N ARG A 50 -2.08 6.75 -17.06
CA ARG A 50 -0.94 7.70 -17.15
C ARG A 50 -0.89 8.64 -15.93
N ALA A 51 -1.66 8.35 -14.88
CA ALA A 51 -1.66 9.17 -13.68
C ALA A 51 -0.31 9.05 -12.99
N GLU A 52 0.32 10.19 -12.73
CA GLU A 52 1.58 10.33 -12.03
C GLU A 52 1.43 11.43 -10.97
N LEU A 53 2.20 11.34 -9.89
CA LEU A 53 2.35 12.43 -8.93
C LEU A 53 3.35 13.45 -9.49
N ASP A 54 3.21 14.71 -9.11
CA ASP A 54 4.19 15.73 -9.47
C ASP A 54 5.58 15.39 -8.91
N ALA A 55 6.62 15.81 -9.63
CA ALA A 55 7.99 15.67 -9.15
C ALA A 55 8.15 16.41 -7.80
N THR A 56 8.93 15.82 -6.90
CA THR A 56 9.27 16.41 -5.61
C THR A 56 10.78 16.50 -5.45
N ASP A 57 11.25 17.67 -5.03
CA ASP A 57 12.66 17.91 -4.68
C ASP A 57 12.93 17.60 -3.19
N HIS A 58 11.90 17.16 -2.45
CA HIS A 58 11.99 16.84 -1.04
C HIS A 58 12.35 15.37 -0.81
N ASP A 59 13.35 15.13 0.05
CA ASP A 59 13.59 13.81 0.63
C ASP A 59 12.70 13.54 1.85
N VAL A 60 12.68 12.29 2.33
CA VAL A 60 11.85 11.87 3.46
C VAL A 60 12.17 12.64 4.75
N PHE A 61 13.42 13.05 4.95
CA PHE A 61 13.84 13.75 6.17
C PHE A 61 13.39 15.20 6.16
N SER A 62 13.45 15.86 5.00
CA SER A 62 12.92 17.21 4.83
C SER A 62 11.41 17.26 5.04
N LEU A 63 10.67 16.26 4.56
CA LEU A 63 9.20 16.17 4.74
C LEU A 63 8.79 15.92 6.19
N LEU A 64 9.62 15.20 6.95
CA LEU A 64 9.33 14.82 8.33
C LEU A 64 10.06 15.69 9.37
N ALA A 65 10.79 16.74 8.94
CA ALA A 65 11.64 17.55 9.80
C ALA A 65 10.87 18.14 11.00
N ASP A 66 9.68 18.69 10.77
CA ASP A 66 8.85 19.26 11.84
C ASP A 66 8.42 18.22 12.87
N ASN A 67 8.07 17.01 12.42
CA ASN A 67 7.72 15.90 13.30
C ASN A 67 8.93 15.47 14.14
N PHE A 68 10.13 15.38 13.55
CA PHE A 68 11.34 15.04 14.29
C PHE A 68 11.72 16.13 15.29
N ASN A 69 11.62 17.40 14.91
CA ASN A 69 11.90 18.51 15.81
C ASN A 69 10.94 18.55 17.00
N TYR A 70 9.65 18.30 16.76
CA TYR A 70 8.63 18.36 17.80
C TYR A 70 8.57 17.10 18.68
N PHE A 71 8.51 15.90 18.08
CA PHE A 71 8.33 14.65 18.81
C PHE A 71 9.65 13.90 19.08
N GLY A 72 10.67 14.09 18.25
CA GLY A 72 11.96 13.39 18.33
C GLY A 72 12.96 14.00 19.31
N GLY A 73 12.57 15.05 20.03
CA GLY A 73 13.45 15.73 20.99
C GLY A 73 14.40 16.73 20.35
N GLY A 74 13.88 17.56 19.43
CA GLY A 74 14.61 18.72 18.89
C GLY A 74 15.21 19.61 19.99
N PRO A 75 16.10 20.55 19.63
CA PRO A 75 16.79 21.38 20.61
C PRO A 75 15.80 21.95 21.63
N ARG A 76 16.05 21.67 22.92
CA ARG A 76 15.19 22.14 24.01
C ARG A 76 15.03 23.64 23.86
N ARG A 77 13.78 24.09 23.68
CA ARG A 77 13.45 25.50 23.86
C ARG A 77 13.67 25.80 25.34
N ASP A 78 14.75 26.50 25.62
CA ASP A 78 15.06 27.13 26.90
C ASP A 78 14.05 28.23 27.24
#